data_AF-A0A077M948-F1
#
_entry.id   AF-A0A077M948-F1
#
_cell.length_a   1.000
_cell.length_b   1.000
_cell.length_c   1.000
_cell.angle_alpha   90.00
_cell.angle_beta   90.00
_cell.angle_gamma   90.00
#
_symmetry.space_group_name_H-M   'P 1'
#
loop_
_entity.id
_entity.type
_entity.pdbx_description
1 polymer ?
#
loop_
_entity_poly.entity_id
_entity_poly.type
_entity_poly.pdbx_seq_one_letter_code
_entity_poly.pdbx_strand_id
1 'polypeptide(L)'
;MSLTGKLGPVLAYGYDAEWNPAATWISSTGYNYEDGDWPMKVNVTSGRIISFRHNVDYGYGYGLVWSPGGTRFVLSADVNGDFVRDLVIMNVDGSNPKLVKAGTSEKEMTPLSWSPR
;
A
#
# COMPACT_ATOMS: atom_id res chain seq x y z
N MET A 1 -19.24 -12.99 -12.93
CA MET A 1 -18.87 -11.57 -13.07
C MET A 1 -17.38 -11.53 -13.36
N SER A 2 -16.97 -11.20 -14.59
CA SER A 2 -15.56 -11.31 -14.99
C SER A 2 -14.78 -10.08 -14.55
N LEU A 3 -13.82 -10.27 -13.64
CA LEU A 3 -12.94 -9.23 -13.08
C LEU A 3 -11.91 -8.71 -14.11
N THR A 4 -11.80 -9.36 -15.27
CA THR A 4 -10.74 -9.15 -16.27
C THR A 4 -10.77 -7.81 -17.00
N GLY A 5 -11.93 -7.14 -17.11
CA GLY A 5 -12.04 -5.91 -17.90
C GLY A 5 -11.69 -4.61 -17.17
N LYS A 6 -11.87 -4.55 -15.84
CA LYS A 6 -11.68 -3.32 -15.05
C LYS A 6 -10.42 -3.31 -14.19
N LEU A 7 -9.93 -4.48 -13.79
CA LEU A 7 -8.75 -4.61 -12.92
C LEU A 7 -7.46 -4.93 -13.70
N GLY A 8 -7.59 -5.29 -14.99
CA GLY A 8 -6.50 -5.72 -15.85
C GLY A 8 -5.31 -4.77 -15.90
N PRO A 9 -5.49 -3.44 -16.09
CA PRO A 9 -4.36 -2.51 -16.17
C PRO A 9 -3.72 -2.22 -14.80
N VAL A 10 -4.52 -2.25 -13.73
CA VAL A 10 -4.12 -1.80 -12.39
C VAL A 10 -3.37 -2.88 -11.63
N LEU A 11 -3.64 -4.16 -11.93
CA LEU A 11 -2.94 -5.31 -11.34
C LEU A 11 -1.83 -5.88 -12.24
N ALA A 12 -1.74 -5.47 -13.50
CA ALA A 12 -0.76 -6.04 -14.45
C ALA A 12 0.69 -5.64 -14.17
N TYR A 13 0.93 -4.56 -13.43
CA TYR A 13 2.28 -4.02 -13.16
C TYR A 13 2.65 -4.02 -11.67
N GLY A 14 1.76 -4.52 -10.81
CA GLY A 14 1.99 -4.53 -9.38
C GLY A 14 2.52 -5.86 -8.85
N TYR A 15 3.48 -5.78 -7.94
CA TYR A 15 3.91 -6.81 -7.02
C TYR A 15 2.89 -6.97 -5.87
N ASP A 16 2.88 -8.15 -5.24
CA ASP A 16 2.19 -8.46 -3.97
C ASP A 16 0.71 -8.02 -3.90
N ALA A 17 -0.09 -8.48 -4.86
CA ALA A 17 -1.52 -8.25 -4.82
C ALA A 17 -2.18 -9.02 -3.65
N GLU A 18 -2.86 -8.30 -2.76
CA GLU A 18 -3.51 -8.88 -1.58
C GLU A 18 -4.98 -8.46 -1.50
N TRP A 19 -5.84 -9.41 -1.15
CA TRP A 19 -7.22 -9.11 -0.77
C TRP A 19 -7.28 -8.55 0.65
N ASN A 20 -8.09 -7.52 0.87
CA ASN A 20 -8.47 -7.20 2.24
C ASN A 20 -9.36 -8.33 2.83
N PRO A 21 -9.42 -8.51 4.16
CA PRO A 21 -10.18 -9.59 4.79
C PRO A 21 -11.67 -9.65 4.40
N ALA A 22 -12.27 -8.51 4.05
CA ALA A 22 -13.67 -8.43 3.63
C ALA A 22 -13.91 -8.68 2.13
N ALA A 23 -12.86 -8.99 1.35
CA ALA A 23 -12.92 -9.21 -0.10
C ALA A 23 -13.58 -8.06 -0.90
N THR A 24 -13.45 -6.83 -0.42
CA THR A 24 -14.02 -5.61 -1.02
C THR A 24 -12.98 -4.76 -1.73
N TRP A 25 -11.70 -4.99 -1.41
CA TRP A 25 -10.55 -4.29 -1.96
C TRP A 25 -9.44 -5.27 -2.32
N ILE A 26 -8.72 -4.95 -3.39
CA ILE A 26 -7.44 -5.56 -3.71
C ILE A 26 -6.39 -4.45 -3.60
N SER A 27 -5.37 -4.65 -2.77
CA SER A 27 -4.16 -3.82 -2.79
C SER A 27 -3.15 -4.41 -3.75
N SER A 28 -2.30 -3.56 -4.30
CA SER A 28 -1.11 -3.97 -5.04
C SER A 28 -0.06 -2.89 -4.88
N THR A 29 1.21 -3.25 -4.97
CA THR A 29 2.30 -2.29 -4.91
C THR A 29 3.10 -2.37 -6.19
N GLY A 30 3.47 -1.25 -6.80
CA GLY A 30 4.12 -1.33 -8.11
C GLY A 30 4.85 -0.07 -8.47
N TYR A 31 5.78 -0.24 -9.41
CA TYR A 31 6.54 0.83 -10.02
C TYR A 31 5.92 1.16 -11.37
N ASN A 32 5.46 2.39 -11.59
CA ASN A 32 5.15 2.88 -12.93
C ASN A 32 6.13 4.00 -13.31
N TYR A 33 6.89 3.83 -14.39
CA TYR A 33 7.85 4.83 -14.89
C TYR A 33 7.18 6.17 -15.25
N GLU A 34 5.88 6.18 -15.55
CA GLU A 34 5.14 7.40 -15.91
C GLU A 34 4.56 8.16 -14.70
N ASP A 35 4.27 7.46 -13.60
CA ASP A 35 3.53 8.01 -12.44
C ASP A 35 4.30 7.97 -11.11
N GLY A 36 5.52 7.40 -11.10
CA GLY A 36 6.33 7.14 -9.91
C GLY A 36 5.99 5.79 -9.24
N ASP A 37 6.63 5.49 -8.12
CA ASP A 37 6.36 4.33 -7.27
C ASP A 37 5.11 4.53 -6.41
N TRP A 38 4.20 3.54 -6.34
CA TRP A 38 2.96 3.70 -5.59
C TRP A 38 2.40 2.37 -5.03
N PRO A 39 2.16 2.30 -3.72
CA PRO A 39 1.13 1.42 -3.19
C PRO A 39 -0.24 1.93 -3.64
N MET A 40 -1.10 1.00 -4.05
CA MET A 40 -2.44 1.30 -4.52
C MET A 40 -3.44 0.28 -4.02
N LYS A 41 -4.72 0.64 -4.11
CA LYS A 41 -5.80 -0.33 -3.95
C LYS A 41 -7.00 0.02 -4.80
N VAL A 42 -7.73 -1.01 -5.19
CA VAL A 42 -8.94 -0.91 -6.02
C VAL A 42 -10.10 -1.54 -5.30
N ASN A 43 -11.22 -0.82 -5.26
CA ASN A 43 -12.49 -1.34 -4.78
C ASN A 43 -13.14 -2.19 -5.86
N VAL A 44 -13.52 -3.42 -5.53
CA VAL A 44 -13.92 -4.42 -6.52
C VAL A 44 -15.32 -4.15 -7.10
N THR A 45 -16.21 -3.51 -6.35
CA THR A 45 -17.58 -3.24 -6.79
C THR A 45 -17.69 -1.91 -7.53
N SER A 46 -17.06 -0.86 -7.00
CA SER A 46 -17.12 0.49 -7.58
C SER A 46 -16.03 0.77 -8.63
N GLY A 47 -14.93 0.03 -8.61
CA GLY A 47 -13.73 0.33 -9.41
C GLY A 47 -12.93 1.54 -8.88
N ARG A 48 -13.27 2.08 -7.70
CA ARG A 48 -12.56 3.22 -7.11
C ARG A 48 -11.11 2.86 -6.82
N ILE A 49 -10.18 3.66 -7.33
CA ILE A 49 -8.74 3.55 -7.06
C ILE A 49 -8.36 4.56 -5.98
N ILE A 50 -7.50 4.13 -5.06
CA ILE A 50 -6.81 4.99 -4.11
C ILE A 50 -5.31 4.72 -4.27
N SER A 51 -4.56 5.76 -4.62
CA SER A 51 -3.11 5.73 -4.73
C SER A 51 -2.50 6.48 -3.56
N PHE A 52 -1.42 5.94 -3.00
CA PHE A 52 -0.64 6.59 -1.96
C PHE A 52 0.60 7.18 -2.63
N ARG A 53 0.58 8.48 -2.96
CA ARG A 53 1.75 9.13 -3.56
C ARG A 53 2.89 9.16 -2.55
N HIS A 54 4.08 8.79 -3.02
CA HIS A 54 5.31 8.66 -2.25
C HIS A 54 6.44 9.41 -2.96
N ASN A 55 7.37 10.00 -2.20
CA ASN A 55 8.45 10.85 -2.72
C ASN A 55 9.82 10.16 -2.78
N VAL A 56 9.88 8.84 -2.63
CA VAL A 56 11.15 8.09 -2.58
C VAL A 56 11.16 7.02 -3.66
N ASP A 57 11.98 7.26 -4.68
CA ASP A 57 12.23 6.40 -5.85
C ASP A 57 13.40 5.44 -5.57
N TYR A 58 13.20 4.39 -4.76
CA TYR A 58 14.21 3.32 -4.66
C TYR A 58 13.57 1.95 -4.41
N GLY A 59 13.18 1.30 -5.51
CA GLY A 59 13.40 -0.13 -5.74
C GLY A 59 12.79 -1.15 -4.77
N TYR A 60 11.74 -1.82 -5.26
CA TYR A 60 11.27 -3.17 -4.91
C TYR A 60 10.79 -3.43 -3.47
N GLY A 61 9.49 -3.72 -3.35
CA GLY A 61 8.88 -4.35 -2.18
C GLY A 61 8.29 -3.35 -1.18
N TYR A 62 7.29 -2.59 -1.59
CA TYR A 62 6.44 -1.86 -0.66
C TYR A 62 5.52 -2.87 0.02
N GLY A 63 5.82 -3.22 1.27
CA GLY A 63 4.88 -3.96 2.09
C GLY A 63 3.68 -3.05 2.37
N LEU A 64 2.50 -3.42 1.88
CA LEU A 64 1.22 -2.97 2.41
C LEU A 64 0.59 -4.17 3.08
N VAL A 65 0.26 -4.05 4.36
CA VAL A 65 -0.33 -5.17 5.10
C VAL A 65 -1.64 -4.73 5.75
N TRP A 66 -2.71 -5.46 5.44
CA TRP A 66 -4.03 -5.23 6.00
C TRP A 66 -4.10 -5.61 7.48
N SER A 67 -4.76 -4.76 8.27
CA SER A 67 -5.20 -5.16 9.60
C SER A 67 -6.19 -6.33 9.50
N PRO A 68 -6.24 -7.24 10.49
CA PRO A 68 -7.15 -8.39 10.46
C PRO A 68 -8.63 -8.01 10.32
N GLY A 69 -9.01 -6.83 10.82
CA GLY A 69 -10.36 -6.29 10.69
C GLY A 69 -10.63 -5.57 9.35
N GLY A 70 -9.64 -5.42 8.48
CA GLY A 70 -9.77 -4.80 7.15
C GLY A 70 -10.09 -3.30 7.14
N THR A 71 -10.09 -2.63 8.29
CA THR A 71 -10.42 -1.20 8.42
C THR A 71 -9.21 -0.28 8.37
N ARG A 72 -8.01 -0.86 8.52
CA ARG A 72 -6.72 -0.18 8.45
C ARG A 72 -5.73 -1.01 7.66
N PHE A 73 -4.65 -0.36 7.24
CA PHE A 73 -3.45 -1.02 6.76
C PHE A 73 -2.23 -0.29 7.32
N VAL A 74 -1.11 -0.99 7.28
CA VAL A 74 0.22 -0.44 7.55
C VAL A 74 1.00 -0.48 6.24
N LEU A 75 1.80 0.54 6.00
CA LEU A 75 2.63 0.67 4.80
C LEU A 75 4.01 1.24 5.15
N SER A 76 4.95 1.00 4.25
CA SER A 76 6.27 1.63 4.25
C SER A 76 6.24 2.91 3.41
N ALA A 77 6.50 4.06 4.03
CA ALA A 77 6.57 5.36 3.33
C ALA A 77 7.43 6.36 4.09
N ASP A 78 8.12 7.24 3.38
CA ASP A 78 8.68 8.47 3.92
C ASP A 78 7.55 9.47 4.17
N VAL A 79 7.30 9.76 5.45
CA VAL A 79 6.31 10.77 5.87
C VAL A 79 6.96 12.01 6.47
N ASN A 80 8.29 12.04 6.57
CA ASN A 80 9.02 13.08 7.27
C ASN A 80 9.95 13.89 6.34
N GLY A 81 10.15 13.43 5.10
CA GLY A 81 10.92 14.06 4.04
C GLY A 81 12.42 13.79 4.09
N ASP A 82 12.88 12.78 4.84
CA ASP A 82 14.30 12.40 4.96
C ASP A 82 14.76 11.38 3.91
N PHE A 83 13.87 11.00 2.99
CA PHE A 83 14.10 9.96 1.98
C PHE A 83 14.37 8.58 2.59
N VAL A 84 13.90 8.34 3.82
CA VAL A 84 13.98 7.06 4.50
C VAL A 84 12.58 6.51 4.73
N ARG A 85 12.41 5.20 4.51
CA ARG A 85 11.11 4.55 4.71
C ARG A 85 10.74 4.43 6.19
N ASP A 86 9.61 5.04 6.55
CA ASP A 86 8.96 4.91 7.84
C ASP A 86 7.83 3.86 7.82
N LEU A 87 7.45 3.39 9.00
CA LEU A 87 6.27 2.57 9.21
C LEU A 87 5.08 3.45 9.54
N VAL A 88 4.05 3.41 8.71
CA VAL A 88 2.87 4.27 8.82
C VAL A 88 1.61 3.43 8.87
N ILE A 89 0.70 3.72 9.80
CA ILE A 89 -0.64 3.14 9.86
C ILE A 89 -1.67 4.17 9.43
N MET A 90 -2.67 3.75 8.66
CA MET A 90 -3.77 4.63 8.28
C MET A 90 -5.09 3.88 8.10
N ASN A 91 -6.19 4.63 8.00
CA ASN A 91 -7.49 4.06 7.69
C ASN A 91 -7.53 3.50 6.28
N VAL A 92 -8.40 2.51 6.04
CA VAL A 92 -8.57 1.89 4.72
C VAL A 92 -8.82 2.93 3.63
N ASP A 93 -9.49 4.05 3.89
CA ASP A 93 -9.74 5.08 2.87
C ASP A 93 -8.54 6.02 2.60
N GLY A 94 -7.40 5.82 3.27
CA GLY A 94 -6.23 6.69 3.18
C GLY A 94 -6.28 7.91 4.12
N SER A 95 -7.29 8.02 4.97
CA SER A 95 -7.35 9.08 5.98
C SER A 95 -6.55 8.73 7.23
N ASN A 96 -6.19 9.77 8.00
CA ASN A 96 -5.54 9.67 9.31
C ASN A 96 -4.23 8.85 9.32
N PRO A 97 -3.23 9.21 8.48
CA PRO A 97 -1.90 8.64 8.61
C PRO A 97 -1.32 8.90 10.00
N LYS A 98 -0.71 7.87 10.58
CA LYS A 98 0.03 7.96 11.84
C LYS A 98 1.36 7.24 11.69
N LEU A 99 2.43 7.93 12.07
CA LEU A 99 3.75 7.33 12.21
C LEU A 99 3.71 6.28 13.33
N VAL A 100 4.06 5.04 13.00
CA VAL A 100 4.25 3.96 13.96
C VAL A 100 5.72 3.92 14.38
N LYS A 101 6.63 4.03 13.41
CA LYS A 101 8.07 3.99 13.65
C LYS A 101 8.80 4.72 12.53
N ALA A 102 9.63 5.68 12.89
CA ALA A 102 10.54 6.32 11.94
C ALA A 102 11.68 5.37 11.55
N GLY A 103 12.01 5.36 10.27
CA GLY A 103 13.25 4.80 9.75
C GLY A 103 14.46 5.65 10.13
N THR A 104 15.63 5.18 9.74
CA THR A 104 16.90 5.91 9.82
C THR A 104 17.73 5.63 8.56
N SER A 105 18.74 6.44 8.28
CA SER A 105 19.65 6.24 7.14
C SER A 105 20.34 4.87 7.13
N GLU A 106 20.45 4.20 8.28
CA GLU A 106 21.01 2.85 8.40
C GLU A 106 19.95 1.75 8.33
N LYS A 107 18.69 2.08 8.58
CA LYS A 107 17.61 1.11 8.72
C LYS A 107 16.25 1.69 8.34
N GLU A 108 15.73 1.18 7.25
CA GLU A 108 14.37 1.40 6.78
C GLU A 108 13.35 0.49 7.47
N MET A 109 12.08 0.89 7.44
CA MET A 109 10.98 0.14 8.03
C MET A 109 10.09 -0.50 6.96
N THR A 110 9.93 -1.83 7.03
CA THR A 110 9.03 -2.58 6.14
C THR A 110 8.05 -3.39 6.98
N PRO A 111 6.74 -3.32 6.70
CA PRO A 111 5.79 -4.18 7.38
C PRO A 111 5.82 -5.61 6.87
N LEU A 112 5.63 -6.56 7.78
CA LEU A 112 5.62 -8.00 7.47
C LEU A 112 4.25 -8.62 7.73
N SER A 113 3.70 -8.41 8.91
CA SER A 113 2.40 -8.97 9.28
C SER A 113 1.77 -8.19 10.43
N TRP A 114 0.45 -8.34 10.57
CA TRP A 114 -0.25 -7.99 11.79
C TRP A 114 -0.26 -9.19 12.72
N SER A 115 -0.10 -8.96 14.02
CA SER A 115 -0.41 -10.01 15.00
C SER A 115 -1.86 -10.43 14.83
N PRO A 116 -2.16 -11.74 14.70
CA PRO A 116 -3.51 -12.22 14.97
C PRO A 116 -3.86 -11.88 16.42
N ARG A 117 -5.14 -11.60 16.66
CA ARG A 117 -5.68 -11.54 18.03
C ARG A 117 -6.21 -12.90 18.41
#